data_AF-A0A3M1RV24-F1
#
_entry.id   AF-A0A3M1RV24-F1
#
_cell.length_a   1.000
_cell.length_b   1.000
_cell.length_c   1.000
_cell.angle_alpha   90.00
_cell.angle_beta   90.00
_cell.angle_gamma   90.00
#
_symmetry.space_group_name_H-M   'P 1'
#
loop_
_entity.id
_entity.type
_entity.pdbx_description
1 polymer ?
#
loop_
_entity_poly.entity_id
_entity_poly.type
_entity_poly.pdbx_seq_one_letter_code
_entity_poly.pdbx_strand_id
1 'polypeptide(L)'
;MESQERGNATAASEPIRWRQRVYALVRQIPRGRVATYGQLAALAGRPRAARQVGQALAALDASSDVPWHRVVNAQGRISRRADGDSDRLQRYALEDEGVVFSVDAAIDLRRYQWRPVLRPPGAGTGP
;
A
#
# COMPACT_ATOMS: atom_id res chain seq x y z
N MET A 1 -37.31 31.35 6.72
CA MET A 1 -36.20 30.99 7.64
C MET A 1 -36.49 29.59 8.13
N GLU A 2 -35.83 28.60 7.51
CA GLU A 2 -35.58 27.22 7.97
C GLU A 2 -34.92 26.53 6.76
N SER A 3 -33.74 26.99 6.33
CA SER A 3 -32.48 26.30 6.60
C SER A 3 -32.60 24.79 6.43
N GLN A 4 -32.55 24.33 5.18
CA GLN A 4 -32.25 22.93 4.88
C GLN A 4 -31.04 22.84 3.95
N GLU A 5 -29.92 23.35 4.43
CA GLU A 5 -28.58 23.04 3.95
C GLU A 5 -28.15 21.68 4.52
N ARG A 6 -28.58 20.57 3.91
CA ARG A 6 -27.95 19.25 4.11
C ARG A 6 -27.87 18.47 2.80
N GLY A 7 -27.29 19.09 1.78
CA GLY A 7 -26.87 18.42 0.55
C GLY A 7 -25.36 18.35 0.48
N ASN A 8 -24.82 17.15 0.23
CA ASN A 8 -23.49 16.89 -0.37
C ASN A 8 -22.27 16.48 0.50
N ALA A 9 -22.43 15.66 1.54
CA ALA A 9 -21.29 14.94 2.14
C ALA A 9 -21.15 13.46 1.68
N THR A 10 -22.08 12.95 0.87
CA THR A 10 -22.21 11.51 0.57
C THR A 10 -21.54 11.06 -0.74
N ALA A 11 -21.04 11.97 -1.59
CA ALA A 11 -20.62 11.63 -2.95
C ALA A 11 -19.10 11.47 -3.20
N ALA A 12 -18.28 11.32 -2.16
CA ALA A 12 -16.97 10.71 -2.38
C ALA A 12 -17.22 9.23 -2.71
N SER A 13 -17.31 8.91 -4.00
CA SER A 13 -17.63 7.58 -4.53
C SER A 13 -16.81 6.49 -3.82
N GLU A 14 -17.43 5.35 -3.50
CA GLU A 14 -16.75 4.19 -2.89
C GLU A 14 -15.33 3.90 -3.44
N PRO A 15 -15.05 3.98 -4.76
CA PRO A 15 -13.69 3.82 -5.29
C PRO A 15 -12.68 4.88 -4.82
N ILE A 16 -13.08 6.12 -4.51
CA ILE A 16 -12.18 7.13 -3.93
C ILE A 16 -11.84 6.76 -2.48
N ARG A 17 -12.85 6.41 -1.67
CA ARG A 17 -12.65 6.03 -0.26
C ARG A 17 -11.78 4.79 -0.11
N TRP A 18 -11.95 3.78 -0.96
CA TRP A 18 -11.13 2.57 -0.92
C TRP A 18 -9.66 2.85 -1.29
N ARG A 19 -9.40 3.70 -2.30
CA ARG A 19 -8.03 4.11 -2.66
C ARG A 19 -7.34 4.83 -1.50
N GLN A 20 -8.05 5.74 -0.83
CA GLN A 20 -7.50 6.43 0.35
C GLN A 20 -7.13 5.46 1.48
N ARG A 21 -7.94 4.41 1.70
CA ARG A 21 -7.61 3.33 2.64
C ARG A 21 -6.35 2.57 2.23
N VAL A 22 -6.18 2.27 0.94
CA VAL A 22 -4.96 1.64 0.41
C VAL A 22 -3.75 2.56 0.67
N TYR A 23 -3.84 3.84 0.37
CA TYR A 23 -2.73 4.79 0.60
C TYR A 23 -2.38 4.91 2.09
N ALA A 24 -3.39 4.96 2.97
CA ALA A 24 -3.19 4.97 4.41
C ALA A 24 -2.48 3.69 4.91
N LEU A 25 -2.75 2.53 4.32
CA LEU A 25 -2.04 1.28 4.64
C LEU A 25 -0.60 1.31 4.12
N VAL A 26 -0.36 1.83 2.91
CA VAL A 26 0.99 1.92 2.34
C VAL A 26 1.89 2.83 3.19
N ARG A 27 1.35 3.95 3.70
CA ARG A 27 2.07 4.85 4.62
C ARG A 27 2.46 4.18 5.94
N GLN A 28 1.76 3.14 6.37
CA GLN A 28 2.08 2.40 7.59
C GLN A 28 3.20 1.36 7.41
N ILE A 29 3.60 1.06 6.17
CA ILE A 29 4.71 0.13 5.92
C ILE A 29 5.98 0.83 6.39
N PRO A 30 6.71 0.31 7.40
CA PRO A 30 7.89 0.97 7.91
C PRO A 30 9.06 0.85 6.93
N ARG A 31 10.06 1.74 7.08
CA ARG A 31 11.32 1.70 6.32
C ARG A 31 11.95 0.31 6.41
N GLY A 32 12.42 -0.22 5.28
CA GLY A 32 13.07 -1.53 5.21
C GLY A 32 12.09 -2.71 5.30
N ARG A 33 10.77 -2.47 5.17
CA ARG A 33 9.75 -3.51 5.03
C ARG A 33 8.97 -3.32 3.75
N VAL A 34 8.39 -4.41 3.27
CA VAL A 34 7.56 -4.44 2.05
C VAL A 34 6.20 -5.06 2.29
N ALA A 35 5.19 -4.65 1.54
CA ALA A 35 3.89 -5.31 1.51
C ALA A 35 3.60 -5.83 0.11
N THR A 36 2.79 -6.90 0.01
CA THR A 36 2.33 -7.38 -1.30
C THR A 36 1.05 -6.68 -1.72
N TYR A 37 0.80 -6.56 -3.03
CA TYR A 37 -0.47 -6.04 -3.54
C TYR A 37 -1.70 -6.80 -2.98
N GLY A 38 -1.60 -8.13 -2.89
CA GLY A 38 -2.65 -8.97 -2.31
C GLY A 38 -2.87 -8.71 -0.82
N GLN A 39 -1.79 -8.53 -0.05
CA GLN A 39 -1.87 -8.18 1.36
C GLN A 39 -2.58 -6.85 1.56
N LEU A 40 -2.19 -5.80 0.83
CA LEU A 40 -2.83 -4.48 0.93
C LEU A 40 -4.31 -4.55 0.53
N ALA A 41 -4.64 -5.33 -0.50
CA ALA A 41 -6.01 -5.54 -0.92
C ALA A 41 -6.85 -6.20 0.19
N ALA A 42 -6.32 -7.23 0.84
CA ALA A 42 -6.97 -7.89 1.97
C ALA A 42 -7.15 -6.95 3.18
N LEU A 43 -6.10 -6.21 3.57
CA LEU A 43 -6.15 -5.23 4.66
C LEU A 43 -7.11 -4.07 4.36
N ALA A 44 -7.26 -3.69 3.09
CA ALA A 44 -8.22 -2.67 2.67
C ALA A 44 -9.68 -3.19 2.59
N GLY A 45 -9.92 -4.46 2.90
CA GLY A 45 -11.25 -5.10 2.89
C GLY A 45 -11.67 -5.68 1.54
N ARG A 46 -10.76 -5.83 0.57
CA ARG A 46 -11.03 -6.42 -0.76
C ARG A 46 -9.93 -7.43 -1.15
N PRO A 47 -9.91 -8.66 -0.60
CA PRO A 47 -8.82 -9.64 -0.76
C PRO A 47 -8.44 -10.04 -2.21
N ARG A 48 -9.33 -9.79 -3.18
CA ARG A 48 -9.10 -10.09 -4.61
C ARG A 48 -8.76 -8.86 -5.45
N ALA A 49 -8.54 -7.71 -4.82
CA ALA A 49 -8.35 -6.43 -5.49
C ALA A 49 -6.88 -6.03 -5.71
N ALA A 50 -5.96 -7.00 -5.83
CA ALA A 50 -4.53 -6.73 -5.94
C ALA A 50 -4.18 -5.89 -7.19
N ARG A 51 -4.86 -6.14 -8.32
CA ARG A 51 -4.69 -5.35 -9.54
C ARG A 51 -5.14 -3.89 -9.35
N GLN A 52 -6.24 -3.69 -8.62
CA GLN A 52 -6.77 -2.37 -8.30
C GLN A 52 -5.85 -1.60 -7.35
N VAL A 53 -5.14 -2.29 -6.43
CA VAL A 53 -4.07 -1.67 -5.63
C VAL A 53 -2.97 -1.17 -6.55
N GLY A 54 -2.52 -1.98 -7.51
CA GLY A 54 -1.54 -1.56 -8.50
C GLY A 54 -1.98 -0.33 -9.32
N GLN A 55 -3.24 -0.32 -9.78
CA GLN A 55 -3.82 0.82 -10.49
C GLN A 55 -3.91 2.09 -9.61
N ALA A 56 -4.25 1.93 -8.33
CA ALA A 56 -4.29 3.04 -7.38
C ALA A 56 -2.89 3.65 -7.19
N LEU A 57 -1.86 2.82 -6.99
CA LEU A 57 -0.49 3.29 -6.83
C LEU A 57 0.10 3.87 -8.12
N ALA A 58 -0.28 3.37 -9.29
CA ALA A 58 0.12 3.92 -10.58
C ALA A 58 -0.53 5.28 -10.90
N ALA A 59 -1.65 5.60 -10.24
CA ALA A 59 -2.35 6.88 -10.39
C ALA A 59 -1.85 7.96 -9.42
N LEU A 60 -0.83 7.66 -8.61
CA LEU A 60 -0.18 8.66 -7.74
C LEU A 60 0.61 9.64 -8.60
N ASP A 61 0.53 10.92 -8.25
CA ASP A 61 1.40 11.94 -8.80
C ASP A 61 2.82 11.81 -8.22
N ALA A 62 3.80 12.43 -8.89
CA ALA A 62 5.20 12.41 -8.47
C ALA A 62 5.46 13.15 -7.14
N SER A 63 4.54 14.01 -6.69
CA SER A 63 4.62 14.74 -5.42
C SER A 63 3.97 14.00 -4.23
N SER A 64 3.40 12.82 -4.48
CA SER A 64 2.75 12.01 -3.45
C SER A 64 3.75 11.52 -2.39
N ASP A 65 3.38 11.66 -1.13
CA ASP A 65 4.12 11.17 0.04
C ASP A 65 3.95 9.66 0.29
N VAL A 66 3.15 8.98 -0.54
CA VAL A 66 2.89 7.55 -0.40
C VAL A 66 4.13 6.75 -0.81
N PRO A 67 4.73 5.91 0.07
CA PRO A 67 5.94 5.14 -0.22
C PRO A 67 5.62 3.91 -1.09
N TRP A 68 5.20 4.16 -2.34
CA TRP A 68 4.74 3.14 -3.28
C TRP A 68 5.81 2.09 -3.59
N HIS A 69 7.10 2.45 -3.48
CA HIS A 69 8.23 1.55 -3.72
C HIS A 69 8.27 0.37 -2.74
N ARG A 70 7.64 0.49 -1.57
CA ARG A 70 7.51 -0.58 -0.58
C ARG A 70 6.49 -1.66 -0.96
N VAL A 71 5.82 -1.55 -2.12
CA VAL A 71 4.79 -2.49 -2.57
C VAL A 71 5.27 -3.37 -3.72
N VAL A 72 5.25 -4.69 -3.50
CA VAL A 72 5.81 -5.69 -4.42
C VAL A 72 4.78 -6.77 -4.78
N ASN A 73 5.10 -7.62 -5.75
CA ASN A 73 4.22 -8.73 -6.12
C ASN A 73 4.23 -9.86 -5.08
N ALA A 74 3.36 -10.85 -5.27
CA ALA A 74 3.24 -12.00 -4.36
C ALA A 74 4.50 -12.88 -4.31
N GLN A 75 5.38 -12.77 -5.30
CA GLN A 75 6.65 -13.48 -5.39
C GLN A 75 7.82 -12.67 -4.78
N GLY A 76 7.55 -11.53 -4.15
CA GLY A 76 8.58 -10.66 -3.59
C GLY A 76 9.42 -9.94 -4.65
N ARG A 77 8.91 -9.78 -5.87
CA ARG A 77 9.62 -9.12 -6.97
C ARG A 77 8.99 -7.75 -7.27
N ILE A 78 9.81 -6.86 -7.80
CA ILE A 78 9.36 -5.59 -8.36
C ILE A 78 8.50 -5.90 -9.60
N SER A 79 7.30 -5.34 -9.64
CA SER A 79 6.42 -5.47 -10.81
C SER A 79 6.94 -4.57 -11.93
N ARG A 80 7.17 -5.13 -13.12
CA ARG A 80 7.48 -4.33 -14.30
C ARG A 80 6.34 -3.37 -14.61
N ARG A 81 6.65 -2.10 -14.80
CA ARG A 81 5.72 -1.07 -15.27
C ARG A 81 6.04 -0.69 -16.72
N ALA A 82 5.05 -0.15 -17.42
CA ALA A 82 5.15 0.11 -18.86
C ALA A 82 6.15 1.23 -19.23
N ASP A 83 6.51 2.07 -18.26
CA ASP A 83 7.41 3.22 -18.38
C ASP A 83 8.90 2.87 -18.24
N GLY A 84 9.26 1.64 -17.86
CA GLY A 84 10.64 1.12 -17.91
C GLY A 84 11.68 1.73 -16.96
N ASP A 85 11.42 2.88 -16.34
CA ASP A 85 12.29 3.52 -15.35
C ASP A 85 11.84 3.30 -13.90
N SER A 86 10.52 3.12 -13.68
CA SER A 86 9.95 2.93 -12.35
C SER A 86 10.49 1.72 -11.61
N ASP A 87 10.88 0.63 -12.28
CA ASP A 87 11.41 -0.57 -11.63
C ASP A 87 12.81 -0.36 -11.06
N ARG A 88 13.66 0.40 -11.77
CA ARG A 88 14.99 0.79 -11.29
C ARG A 88 14.90 1.72 -10.09
N LEU A 89 14.04 2.73 -10.16
CA LEU A 89 13.79 3.66 -9.04
C LEU A 89 13.25 2.92 -7.82
N GLN A 90 12.31 2.00 -8.02
CA GLN A 90 11.78 1.17 -6.94
C GLN A 90 12.87 0.34 -6.28
N ARG A 91 13.75 -0.28 -7.09
CA ARG A 91 14.86 -1.08 -6.58
C ARG A 91 15.82 -0.24 -5.76
N TYR A 92 16.28 0.88 -6.30
CA TYR A 92 17.20 1.78 -5.62
C TYR A 92 16.64 2.26 -4.29
N ALA A 93 15.37 2.68 -4.27
CA ALA A 93 14.72 3.12 -3.03
C ALA A 93 14.61 2.01 -1.99
N LEU A 94 14.36 0.76 -2.40
CA LEU A 94 14.33 -0.39 -1.48
C LEU A 94 15.72 -0.73 -0.94
N GLU A 95 16.75 -0.68 -1.78
CA GLU A 95 18.15 -0.92 -1.38
C GLU A 95 18.64 0.16 -0.41
N ASP A 96 18.31 1.44 -0.62
CA ASP A 96 18.58 2.54 0.32
C ASP A 96 17.95 2.30 1.70
N GLU A 97 16.77 1.68 1.72
CA GLU A 97 16.10 1.29 2.95
C GLU A 97 16.65 0.02 3.61
N GLY A 98 17.67 -0.60 3.02
CA GLY A 98 18.31 -1.82 3.52
C GLY A 98 17.61 -3.12 3.10
N VAL A 99 16.73 -3.08 2.11
CA VAL A 99 16.12 -4.30 1.54
C VAL A 99 17.09 -4.94 0.55
N VAL A 100 17.49 -6.16 0.87
CA VAL A 100 18.40 -6.95 0.03
C VAL A 100 17.61 -7.83 -0.94
N PHE A 101 18.04 -7.81 -2.20
CA PHE A 101 17.54 -8.69 -3.26
C PHE A 101 18.45 -9.91 -3.42
N SER A 102 17.85 -11.07 -3.71
CA SER A 102 18.58 -12.27 -4.11
C SER A 102 19.18 -12.13 -5.51
N VAL A 103 20.00 -13.10 -5.90
CA VAL A 103 20.56 -13.24 -7.26
C VAL A 103 19.45 -13.25 -8.32
N ASP A 104 18.29 -13.82 -8.00
CA ASP A 104 17.12 -13.85 -8.89
C ASP A 104 16.29 -12.55 -8.88
N ALA A 105 16.79 -11.47 -8.29
CA ALA A 105 16.09 -10.20 -8.08
C ALA A 105 14.77 -10.34 -7.29
N ALA A 106 14.71 -11.28 -6.34
CA ALA A 106 13.58 -11.45 -5.43
C ALA A 106 13.93 -11.00 -4.00
N ILE A 107 12.94 -10.48 -3.29
CA ILE A 107 13.03 -10.10 -1.88
C ILE A 107 12.53 -11.29 -1.05
N ASP A 108 13.28 -11.65 -0.01
CA ASP A 108 12.82 -12.64 0.96
C ASP A 108 11.65 -12.08 1.79
N LEU A 109 10.43 -12.42 1.38
CA LEU A 109 9.21 -12.01 2.08
C LEU A 109 9.16 -12.54 3.51
N ARG A 110 9.83 -13.64 3.86
CA ARG A 110 9.86 -14.11 5.26
C ARG A 110 10.56 -13.11 6.17
N ARG A 111 11.57 -12.42 5.65
CA ARG A 111 12.36 -11.41 6.35
C ARG A 111 11.73 -10.02 6.27
N TYR A 112 11.38 -9.58 5.07
CA TYR A 112 11.03 -8.18 4.82
C TYR A 112 9.52 -7.89 4.79
N GLN A 113 8.66 -8.91 4.70
CA GLN A 113 7.22 -8.64 4.64
C GLN A 113 6.74 -7.96 5.92
N TRP A 114 6.05 -6.85 5.73
CA TRP A 114 5.39 -6.10 6.78
C TRP A 114 4.24 -6.93 7.33
N ARG A 115 4.20 -7.09 8.65
CA ARG A 115 3.11 -7.75 9.37
C ARG A 115 2.53 -6.72 10.33
N PRO A 116 1.39 -6.09 10.00
CA PRO A 116 0.78 -5.15 10.93
C PRO A 116 0.42 -5.89 12.22
N VAL A 117 0.77 -5.31 13.36
CA VAL A 117 0.23 -5.78 14.64
C VAL A 117 -1.24 -5.37 14.64
N LEU A 118 -2.11 -6.29 14.23
CA LEU A 118 -3.54 -6.12 14.42
C LEU A 118 -3.77 -6.13 15.93
N ARG A 119 -3.95 -4.95 16.52
CA ARG A 119 -4.45 -4.88 17.89
C ARG A 119 -5.83 -5.54 17.86
N PRO A 120 -6.08 -6.62 18.63
CA PRO A 120 -7.42 -7.17 18.70
C PRO A 120 -8.37 -6.08 19.21
N PRO A 121 -9.54 -5.87 18.58
CA PRO A 121 -10.54 -4.97 19.12
C PRO A 121 -10.96 -5.53 20.50
N GLY A 122 -10.49 -4.93 21.59
CA GLY A 122 -10.79 -5.37 22.96
C GLY A 122 -9.64 -5.34 23.97
N ALA A 123 -8.38 -5.10 23.57
CA ALA A 123 -7.25 -5.03 24.50
C ALA A 123 -7.15 -3.66 25.23
N GLY A 124 -8.27 -3.22 25.81
CA GLY A 124 -8.35 -2.05 26.65
C GLY A 124 -9.43 -2.27 27.69
N THR A 125 -9.07 -2.84 28.83
CA THR A 125 -9.57 -2.47 30.16
C THR A 125 -8.69 -3.16 31.20
N GLY A 126 -8.00 -2.36 32.00
CA GLY A 126 -7.76 -2.68 33.40
C GLY A 126 -6.34 -2.41 33.91
N PRO A 127 -6.22 -2.06 35.19
CA PRO A 127 -7.03 -1.12 35.98
C PRO A 127 -6.52 0.33 35.88
#